data_AF-A0A351T4N4-F1
#
_entry.id   AF-A0A351T4N4-F1
#
_cell.length_a   1.000
_cell.length_b   1.000
_cell.length_c   1.000
_cell.angle_alpha   90.00
_cell.angle_beta   90.00
_cell.angle_gamma   90.00
#
_symmetry.space_group_name_H-M   'P 1'
#
loop_
_entity.id
_entity.type
_entity.pdbx_description
1 polymer ?
#
loop_
_entity_poly.entity_id
_entity_poly.type
_entity_poly.pdbx_seq_one_letter_code
_entity_poly.pdbx_strand_id
1 'polypeptide(L)' 'PIIVQAAVPVKSSDTEESLQARIQRAEHLCYPQALKLIAEGRVQVAGEKARVKDDGFAEDNRLINPT' A
#
# COMPACT_ATOMS: atom_id res chain seq x y z
N PRO A 1 -2.88 -10.94 -6.92
CA PRO A 1 -2.36 -9.64 -7.41
C PRO A 1 -2.29 -8.58 -6.30
N ILE A 2 -1.19 -7.82 -6.21
CA ILE A 2 -1.02 -6.70 -5.28
C ILE A 2 -1.77 -5.48 -5.84
N ILE A 3 -2.44 -4.70 -4.98
CA ILE A 3 -3.18 -3.48 -5.37
C ILE A 3 -2.49 -2.22 -4.82
N VAL A 4 -2.19 -2.23 -3.51
CA VAL A 4 -1.44 -1.17 -2.83
C VAL A 4 -0.37 -1.85 -1.97
N GLN A 5 0.82 -1.27 -1.95
CA GLN A 5 1.93 -1.72 -1.10
C GLN A 5 2.57 -0.51 -0.43
N ALA A 6 3.17 -0.74 0.74
CA ALA A 6 3.99 0.25 1.40
C ALA A 6 5.34 -0.30 1.84
N ALA A 7 6.38 0.51 1.65
CA ALA A 7 7.71 0.19 2.15
C ALA A 7 7.83 0.60 3.62
N VAL A 8 8.25 -0.33 4.49
CA VAL A 8 8.50 -0.06 5.91
C VAL A 8 9.99 -0.21 6.18
N PRO A 9 10.69 0.87 6.60
CA PRO A 9 12.12 0.78 6.88
C PRO A 9 12.38 -0.03 8.15
N VAL A 10 13.38 -0.90 8.09
CA VAL A 10 13.96 -1.59 9.24
C VAL A 10 15.16 -0.79 9.73
N LYS A 11 15.26 -0.59 11.03
CA LYS A 11 16.32 0.13 11.72
C LYS A 11 17.13 -0.86 12.56
N SER A 12 18.42 -0.59 12.73
CA SER A 12 19.31 -1.43 13.53
C SER A 12 18.91 -1.53 15.01
N SER A 13 18.16 -0.57 15.53
CA SER A 13 17.67 -0.53 16.90
C SER A 13 16.24 -1.07 17.06
N ASP A 14 15.66 -1.71 16.05
CA ASP A 14 14.31 -2.22 16.15
C ASP A 14 14.23 -3.44 17.07
N THR A 15 13.19 -3.43 17.91
CA THR A 15 12.61 -4.66 18.44
C THR A 15 11.46 -5.13 17.54
N GLU A 16 11.05 -6.38 17.71
CA GLU A 16 9.88 -6.95 17.03
C GLU A 16 8.65 -6.06 17.19
N GLU A 17 8.38 -5.58 18.40
CA GLU A 17 7.22 -4.73 18.72
C GLU A 17 7.30 -3.38 18.00
N SER A 18 8.49 -2.78 17.97
CA SER A 18 8.70 -1.48 17.33
C SER A 18 8.56 -1.53 15.80
N LEU A 19 8.97 -2.66 15.19
CA LEU A 19 8.80 -2.92 13.77
C LEU A 19 7.33 -3.23 13.45
N GLN A 20 6.69 -4.09 14.26
CA GLN A 20 5.28 -4.43 14.13
C GLN A 20 4.39 -3.18 14.20
N ALA A 21 4.66 -2.27 15.14
CA ALA A 21 3.92 -1.02 15.25
C ALA A 21 4.07 -0.12 14.01
N ARG A 22 5.17 -0.21 13.26
CA ARG A 22 5.32 0.53 11.98
C ARG A 22 4.62 -0.18 10.83
N ILE A 23 4.67 -1.50 10.80
CA ILE A 23 3.92 -2.32 9.83
C ILE A 23 2.42 -2.05 9.98
N GLN A 24 1.89 -2.10 11.21
CA GLN A 24 0.47 -1.84 11.47
C GLN A 24 0.03 -0.43 11.02
N ARG A 25 0.88 0.58 11.20
CA ARG A 25 0.61 1.93 10.65
C ARG A 25 0.55 1.93 9.13
N ALA A 26 1.44 1.20 8.46
CA ALA A 26 1.41 1.06 7.01
C ALA A 26 0.15 0.30 6.55
N GLU A 27 -0.26 -0.75 7.25
CA GLU A 27 -1.50 -1.48 6.97
C GLU A 27 -2.74 -0.59 7.09
N HIS A 28 -2.83 0.24 8.13
CA HIS A 28 -3.91 1.21 8.29
C HIS A 28 -3.99 2.26 7.17
N LEU A 29 -2.89 2.50 6.45
CA LEU A 29 -2.87 3.38 5.27
C LEU A 29 -3.23 2.61 3.98
N CYS A 30 -2.58 1.47 3.75
CA CYS A 30 -2.76 0.70 2.52
C CYS A 30 -4.16 0.08 2.41
N TYR A 31 -4.71 -0.45 3.51
CA TYR A 31 -5.94 -1.22 3.46
C TYR A 31 -7.17 -0.38 3.05
N PRO A 32 -7.44 0.79 3.67
CA PRO A 32 -8.55 1.64 3.25
C PRO A 32 -8.38 2.17 1.82
N GLN A 33 -7.14 2.44 1.39
CA GLN A 33 -6.86 2.90 0.02
C GLN A 33 -7.16 1.81 -1.01
N ALA A 34 -6.71 0.58 -0.79
CA ALA A 34 -7.03 -0.55 -1.66
C ALA A 34 -8.54 -0.77 -1.73
N LEU A 35 -9.23 -0.70 -0.59
CA LEU A 35 -10.69 -0.82 -0.53
C LEU A 35 -11.39 0.27 -1.32
N LYS A 36 -10.92 1.53 -1.20
CA LYS A 36 -11.44 2.67 -1.97
C LYS A 36 -11.29 2.45 -3.48
N LEU A 37 -10.11 2.04 -3.96
CA LEU A 37 -9.87 1.79 -5.38
C LEU A 37 -10.78 0.69 -5.93
N ILE A 38 -11.05 -0.35 -5.15
CA ILE A 38 -11.99 -1.41 -5.51
C ILE A 38 -13.42 -0.88 -5.56
N ALA A 39 -13.86 -0.16 -4.52
CA ALA A 39 -15.21 0.39 -4.42
C ALA A 39 -15.52 1.39 -5.55
N GLU A 40 -14.51 2.13 -6.01
CA GLU A 40 -14.61 3.06 -7.14
C GLU A 40 -14.55 2.36 -8.51
N GLY A 41 -14.38 1.03 -8.57
CA GLY A 41 -14.28 0.29 -9.84
C GLY A 41 -13.00 0.59 -10.63
N ARG A 42 -11.93 0.99 -9.92
CA ARG A 42 -10.66 1.43 -10.50
C ARG A 42 -9.60 0.34 -10.58
N VAL A 43 -9.84 -0.82 -9.99
CA VAL A 43 -8.95 -1.98 -10.06
C VAL A 43 -9.45 -2.97 -11.10
N GLN A 44 -8.58 -3.37 -12.02
CA GLN A 44 -8.83 -4.48 -12.94
C GLN A 44 -7.82 -5.61 -12.70
N VAL A 45 -8.31 -6.83 -12.51
CA VAL A 45 -7.46 -8.02 -12.36
C VAL A 45 -7.26 -8.70 -13.70
N ALA A 46 -6.01 -8.93 -14.08
CA ALA A 46 -5.60 -9.65 -15.30
C ALA A 46 -4.56 -10.71 -14.94
N GLY A 47 -5.00 -11.95 -14.79
CA GLY A 47 -4.17 -13.05 -14.29
C GLY A 47 -3.68 -12.74 -12.87
N GLU A 48 -2.37 -12.74 -12.67
CA GLU A 48 -1.73 -12.48 -11.37
C GLU A 48 -1.45 -10.99 -11.11
N LYS A 49 -1.84 -10.09 -12.03
CA LYS A 49 -1.62 -8.63 -11.94
C LYS A 49 -2.91 -7.87 -11.70
N ALA A 50 -2.87 -6.87 -10.82
CA ALA A 50 -3.88 -5.83 -10.75
C ALA A 50 -3.36 -4.63 -11.56
N ARG A 51 -4.28 -3.91 -12.19
CA ARG A 51 -4.01 -2.64 -12.85
C ARG A 51 -4.93 -1.61 -12.24
N VAL A 52 -4.36 -0.56 -11.65
CA VAL A 52 -5.13 0.59 -11.17
C VAL A 52 -5.27 1.61 -12.31
N LYS A 53 -6.48 2.09 -12.54
CA LYS A 53 -6.75 3.16 -13.52
C LYS A 53 -6.21 4.48 -12.97
N ASP A 54 -5.34 5.10 -13.78
CA ASP A 54 -4.57 6.34 -13.56
C ASP A 54 -5.02 7.15 -12.36
N ASP A 55 -4.16 7.21 -11.36
CA ASP A 55 -4.55 7.51 -9.99
C ASP A 55 -4.04 8.81 -9.42
N GLY A 56 -3.33 9.61 -10.21
CA GLY A 56 -2.99 10.99 -9.86
C GLY A 56 -2.39 11.11 -8.47
N PHE A 57 -1.69 10.08 -7.99
CA PHE A 57 -1.07 10.10 -6.68
C PHE A 57 0.01 11.18 -6.68
N ALA A 58 -0.28 12.27 -5.98
CA ALA A 58 0.67 13.33 -5.74
C ALA A 58 1.92 12.76 -5.04
N GLU A 59 3.08 13.27 -5.44
CA GLU A 59 4.46 13.00 -5.00
C GLU A 59 4.74 13.10 -3.48
N ASP A 60 3.75 13.00 -2.59
CA ASP A 60 3.90 13.36 -1.18
C ASP A 60 4.26 12.17 -0.26
N ASN A 61 4.33 10.94 -0.77
CA ASN A 61 4.91 9.85 0.02
C ASN A 61 5.32 8.66 -0.87
N ARG A 62 6.60 8.62 -1.27
CA ARG A 62 7.23 7.49 -1.99
C ARG A 62 7.22 6.15 -1.23
N LEU A 63 6.50 6.07 -0.11
CA LEU A 63 6.34 4.90 0.72
C LEU A 63 5.06 4.12 0.41
N ILE A 64 4.15 4.60 -0.45
CA ILE A 64 2.97 3.86 -0.87
C ILE A 64 2.93 3.83 -2.40
N ASN A 65 2.95 2.64 -2.99
CA ASN A 65 2.96 2.45 -4.44
C ASN A 65 1.71 1.65 -4.87
N PRO A 66 0.82 2.20 -5.71
CA PRO A 66 -0.20 1.41 -6.38
C PRO A 66 0.44 0.52 -7.47
N THR A 67 -0.23 -0.56 -7.84
CA THR A 67 0.27 -1.55 -8.83
C THR A 67 -0.50 -1.48 -10.15
#